data_AF-A0A6B9FLH2-F1
#
_entry.id   AF-A0A6B9FLH2-F1
#
_cell.length_a   1.000
_cell.length_b   1.000
_cell.length_c   1.000
_cell.angle_alpha   90.00
_cell.angle_beta   90.00
_cell.angle_gamma   90.00
#
_symmetry.space_group_name_H-M   'P 1'
#
loop_
_entity.id
_entity.type
_entity.pdbx_description
1 polymer ?
#
loop_
_entity_poly.entity_id
_entity_poly.type
_entity_poly.pdbx_seq_one_letter_code
_entity_poly.pdbx_strand_id
1 'polypeptide(L)' 'MTDRGQHDRPAIEDEVLQRLGRHAIALLQAARDAGDPALIAQAEAMAMAVGYTLAAQLPLAGSAAD' A
#
# COMPACT_ATOMS: atom_id res chain seq x y z
N MET A 1 -24.17 -14.27 -20.80
CA MET A 1 -23.21 -13.23 -21.20
C MET A 1 -23.75 -11.94 -20.57
N THR A 2 -23.14 -11.26 -19.60
CA THR A 2 -21.78 -11.21 -19.06
C THR A 2 -21.91 -10.40 -17.75
N ASP A 3 -21.62 -11.01 -16.59
CA ASP A 3 -21.58 -10.29 -15.29
C ASP A 3 -20.42 -10.84 -14.42
N ARG A 4 -19.27 -11.09 -15.06
CA ARG A 4 -18.07 -11.57 -14.35
C ARG A 4 -17.06 -10.44 -14.07
N GLY A 5 -17.17 -9.31 -14.78
CA GLY A 5 -16.20 -8.22 -14.68
C GLY A 5 -16.38 -7.26 -13.49
N GLN A 6 -17.50 -7.34 -12.75
CA GLN A 6 -17.77 -6.42 -11.65
C GLN A 6 -17.25 -6.90 -10.28
N HIS A 7 -17.09 -8.23 -10.10
CA HIS A 7 -16.57 -8.81 -8.85
C HIS A 7 -15.04 -8.84 -8.74
N ASP A 8 -14.31 -8.85 -9.85
CA ASP A 8 -12.84 -8.97 -9.84
C ASP A 8 -12.13 -7.63 -9.57
N ARG A 9 -12.78 -6.50 -9.83
CA ARG A 9 -12.18 -5.17 -9.75
C ARG A 9 -11.69 -4.78 -8.34
N PRO A 10 -12.48 -4.95 -7.25
CA PRO A 10 -11.99 -4.67 -5.90
C PRO A 10 -10.84 -5.59 -5.48
N ALA A 11 -10.85 -6.87 -5.87
CA ALA A 11 -9.77 -7.80 -5.55
C ALA A 11 -8.44 -7.46 -6.26
N ILE A 12 -8.50 -6.98 -7.52
CA ILE A 12 -7.33 -6.52 -8.26
C ILE A 12 -6.76 -5.25 -7.63
N GLU A 13 -7.61 -4.32 -7.21
CA GLU A 13 -7.19 -3.08 -6.55
C GLU A 13 -6.47 -3.39 -5.21
N ASP A 14 -7.03 -4.30 -4.41
CA ASP A 14 -6.40 -4.77 -3.16
C ASP A 14 -5.03 -5.43 -3.40
N GLU A 15 -4.90 -6.26 -4.43
CA GLU A 15 -3.63 -6.92 -4.75
C GLU A 15 -2.56 -5.90 -5.17
N VAL A 16 -2.94 -4.92 -6.00
CA VAL A 16 -2.05 -3.83 -6.44
C VAL A 16 -1.56 -3.02 -5.25
N LEU A 17 -2.46 -2.70 -4.32
CA LEU A 17 -2.16 -1.95 -3.11
C LEU A 17 -1.21 -2.72 -2.19
N GLN A 18 -1.45 -4.01 -1.98
CA GLN A 18 -0.54 -4.85 -1.20
C GLN A 18 0.84 -4.98 -1.84
N ARG A 19 0.90 -5.10 -3.17
CA ARG A 19 2.17 -5.11 -3.92
C ARG A 19 2.91 -3.79 -3.79
N LEU A 20 2.19 -2.66 -3.84
CA LEU A 20 2.75 -1.33 -3.64
C LEU A 20 3.34 -1.18 -2.23
N GLY A 21 2.64 -1.66 -1.20
CA GLY A 21 3.13 -1.69 0.18
C GLY A 21 4.44 -2.46 0.33
N ARG A 22 4.50 -3.69 -0.21
CA ARG A 22 5.73 -4.50 -0.20
C ARG A 22 6.88 -3.81 -0.94
N HIS A 23 6.58 -3.18 -2.07
CA HIS A 23 7.59 -2.49 -2.87
C HIS A 23 8.17 -1.27 -2.13
N ALA A 24 7.33 -0.46 -1.48
CA ALA A 24 7.79 0.70 -0.71
C ALA A 24 8.73 0.31 0.44
N ILE A 25 8.44 -0.81 1.13
CA ILE A 25 9.32 -1.34 2.19
C ILE A 25 10.67 -1.79 1.60
N ALA A 26 10.64 -2.52 0.49
CA ALA A 26 11.87 -2.98 -0.16
C ALA A 26 12.74 -1.81 -0.66
N LEU A 27 12.12 -0.75 -1.19
CA LEU A 27 12.84 0.47 -1.58
C LEU A 27 13.48 1.17 -0.39
N LEU A 28 12.80 1.25 0.76
CA LEU A 28 13.36 1.81 1.98
C LEU A 28 14.54 0.98 2.50
N GLN A 29 14.45 -0.34 2.45
CA GLN A 29 15.57 -1.23 2.80
C GLN A 29 16.76 -0.98 1.87
N ALA A 30 16.54 -0.96 0.55
CA ALA A 30 17.60 -0.68 -0.42
C ALA A 30 18.23 0.71 -0.23
N ALA A 31 17.44 1.73 0.11
CA ALA A 31 17.95 3.07 0.41
C ALA A 31 18.84 3.08 1.67
N ARG A 32 18.46 2.31 2.70
CA ARG A 32 19.27 2.14 3.92
C ARG A 32 20.57 1.40 3.63
N ASP A 33 20.51 0.36 2.81
CA ASP A 33 21.70 -0.40 2.37
C ASP A 33 22.66 0.46 1.54
N ALA A 34 22.13 1.43 0.77
CA ALA A 34 22.93 2.39 0.01
C ALA A 34 23.63 3.44 0.90
N GLY A 35 23.14 3.67 2.12
CA GLY A 35 23.75 4.58 3.10
C GLY A 35 23.67 6.07 2.77
N ASP A 36 22.89 6.47 1.76
CA ASP A 36 22.68 7.87 1.40
C ASP A 36 21.50 8.46 2.21
N PRO A 37 21.75 9.45 3.09
CA PRO A 37 20.71 10.05 3.93
C PRO A 37 19.57 10.68 3.12
N ALA A 38 19.84 11.23 1.94
CA ALA A 38 18.81 11.84 1.09
C ALA A 38 17.87 10.78 0.50
N LEU A 39 18.43 9.66 0.03
CA LEU A 39 17.65 8.53 -0.48
C LEU A 39 16.82 7.88 0.62
N ILE A 40 17.37 7.76 1.83
CA ILE A 40 16.64 7.22 2.98
C ILE A 40 15.43 8.11 3.30
N ALA A 41 15.63 9.42 3.44
CA ALA A 41 14.54 10.34 3.74
C ALA A 41 13.43 10.31 2.67
N GLN A 42 13.82 10.23 1.39
CA GLN A 42 12.86 10.10 0.29
C GLN A 42 12.08 8.78 0.36
N ALA A 43 12.76 7.66 0.60
CA ALA A 43 12.11 6.36 0.70
C ALA A 43 11.20 6.25 1.93
N GLU A 44 11.56 6.90 3.04
CA GLU A 44 10.71 6.98 4.24
C GLU A 44 9.43 7.77 3.98
N ALA A 45 9.54 8.94 3.34
CA ALA A 45 8.37 9.73 2.95
C ALA A 45 7.44 8.94 2.01
N MET A 46 8.01 8.21 1.05
CA MET A 46 7.24 7.33 0.17
C MET A 46 6.54 6.20 0.94
N ALA A 47 7.25 5.52 1.83
CA ALA A 47 6.69 4.46 2.66
C ALA A 47 5.54 4.98 3.56
N MET A 48 5.66 6.18 4.11
CA MET A 48 4.59 6.82 4.87
C MET A 48 3.37 7.14 4.00
N ALA A 49 3.56 7.70 2.80
CA ALA A 49 2.47 8.03 1.89
C ALA A 49 1.71 6.77 1.44
N VAL A 50 2.44 5.70 1.12
CA VAL A 50 1.85 4.40 0.79
C VAL A 50 1.11 3.82 2.00
N GLY A 51 1.71 3.83 3.19
CA GLY A 51 1.07 3.39 4.42
C GLY A 51 -0.23 4.13 4.73
N TYR A 52 -0.25 5.46 4.55
CA TYR A 52 -1.46 6.27 4.70
C TYR A 52 -2.55 5.86 3.70
N THR A 53 -2.18 5.68 2.43
CA THR A 53 -3.12 5.29 1.37
C THR A 53 -3.71 3.90 1.61
N LEU A 54 -2.92 2.97 2.15
CA LEU A 54 -3.37 1.66 2.57
C LEU A 54 -4.30 1.74 3.78
N ALA A 55 -3.93 2.54 4.78
CA ALA A 55 -4.74 2.76 5.98
C ALA A 55 -6.11 3.38 5.66
N ALA A 56 -6.17 4.29 4.69
CA ALA A 56 -7.42 4.92 4.25
C ALA A 56 -8.41 3.95 3.58
N GLN A 57 -7.94 2.79 3.12
CA GLN A 57 -8.75 1.79 2.43
C GLN A 57 -9.16 0.62 3.32
N LEU A 58 -8.56 0.49 4.51
CA LEU A 58 -9.06 -0.41 5.54
C LEU A 58 -10.50 0.02 5.87
N PRO A 59 -11.49 -0.89 5.77
CA PRO A 59 -12.82 -0.61 6.27
C PRO A 59 -12.68 -0.16 7.73
N LEU A 60 -13.37 0.91 8.14
CA LEU A 60 -13.51 1.25 9.55
C LEU A 60 -14.14 0.05 10.25
N ALA A 61 -13.30 -0.85 10.79
CA ALA A 61 -13.72 -1.97 11.61
C ALA A 61 -14.22 -1.39 12.93
N GLY A 62 -15.44 -0.86 12.92
CA GLY A 62 -15.95 -0.05 14.02
C GLY A 62 -17.33 0.59 13.81
N SER A 63 -18.20 0.01 12.97
CA SER A 63 -19.63 0.33 13.01
C SER A 63 -20.47 -0.91 12.71
N ALA A 64 -20.34 -1.90 13.58
CA ALA A 64 -21.40 -2.85 13.87
C ALA A 64 -21.50 -2.88 15.39
N ALA A 65 -22.24 -1.91 15.93
CA ALA A 65 -22.90 -2.07 17.21
C ALA A 65 -24.10 -2.98 16.96
N ASP A 66 -24.06 -4.20 17.51
CA ASP A 66 -25.20 -4.91 18.10
C ASP A 66 -24.68 -6.10 18.92
#